data_AF-A0A952GBX1-F1
#
_entry.id   AF-A0A952GBX1-F1
#
_cell.length_a   1.000
_cell.length_b   1.000
_cell.length_c   1.000
_cell.angle_alpha   90.00
_cell.angle_beta   90.00
_cell.angle_gamma   90.00
#
_symmetry.space_group_name_H-M   'P 1'
#
loop_
_entity.id
_entity.type
_entity.pdbx_description
1 polymer ?
#
loop_
_entity_poly.entity_id
_entity_poly.type
_entity_poly.pdbx_seq_one_letter_code
_entity_poly.pdbx_strand_id
1 'polypeptide(L)'
;MSAQPVPFIPHDAPFDADQRAWLNGFLAGLYSSAPAPEAFAAPAPASENVAVYFATQSGTAERLAKKFAKELKTVGHNATVTSLTDVTPSHLAEQTNAVFFVSTYGDGEAPDHAKAFRDALMGADSLRLASLRYSVFGLGDKTYEQFCRFGVELDDRLAEL
;
A
#
# COMPACT_ATOMS: atom_id res chain seq x y z
N MET A 1 -25.09 -36.15 14.78
CA MET A 1 -24.39 -36.51 13.53
C MET A 1 -23.50 -37.70 13.85
N SER A 2 -23.89 -38.91 13.46
CA SER A 2 -23.13 -40.12 13.76
C SER A 2 -22.09 -40.32 12.65
N ALA A 3 -20.81 -40.24 12.98
CA ALA A 3 -19.74 -40.59 12.05
C ALA A 3 -19.88 -42.07 11.67
N GLN A 4 -20.00 -42.37 10.38
CA GLN A 4 -19.99 -43.77 9.92
C GLN A 4 -18.58 -44.33 10.11
N PRO A 5 -18.44 -45.56 10.67
CA PRO A 5 -17.15 -46.18 10.82
C PRO A 5 -16.53 -46.45 9.44
N VAL A 6 -15.28 -46.05 9.26
CA VAL A 6 -14.51 -46.33 8.04
C VAL A 6 -14.37 -47.85 7.88
N PRO A 7 -14.78 -48.44 6.75
CA PRO A 7 -14.60 -49.87 6.50
C PRO A 7 -13.12 -50.20 6.30
N PHE A 8 -12.66 -51.34 6.85
CA PHE A 8 -11.28 -51.84 6.71
C PHE A 8 -11.26 -53.28 6.19
N ILE A 9 -10.17 -53.65 5.54
CA ILE A 9 -9.91 -55.00 4.99
C ILE A 9 -9.36 -55.90 6.10
N PRO A 10 -10.00 -57.05 6.40
CA PRO A 10 -9.58 -57.94 7.48
C PRO A 10 -8.29 -58.72 7.14
N HIS A 11 -7.70 -59.37 8.14
CA HIS A 11 -6.37 -59.94 8.01
C HIS A 11 -6.29 -61.24 7.18
N ASP A 12 -7.43 -61.90 6.99
CA ASP A 12 -7.64 -63.15 6.26
C ASP A 12 -7.98 -62.94 4.77
N ALA A 13 -8.09 -61.68 4.32
CA ALA A 13 -8.30 -61.37 2.92
C ALA A 13 -7.07 -61.78 2.06
N PRO A 14 -7.27 -62.18 0.79
CA PRO A 14 -6.21 -62.67 -0.09
C PRO A 14 -5.33 -61.53 -0.66
N PHE A 15 -4.80 -60.69 0.24
CA PHE A 15 -3.93 -59.56 -0.07
C PHE A 15 -2.67 -59.63 0.79
N ASP A 16 -1.54 -59.21 0.22
CA ASP A 16 -0.32 -59.03 1.00
C ASP A 16 -0.42 -57.81 1.93
N ALA A 17 0.62 -57.61 2.76
CA ALA A 17 0.63 -56.54 3.76
C ALA A 17 0.58 -55.14 3.11
N ASP A 18 1.27 -54.93 2.00
CA ASP A 18 1.39 -53.64 1.32
C ASP A 18 0.11 -53.29 0.56
N GLN A 19 -0.48 -54.28 -0.13
CA GLN A 19 -1.77 -54.16 -0.81
C GLN A 19 -2.89 -53.80 0.18
N ARG A 20 -2.90 -54.43 1.34
CA ARG A 20 -3.89 -54.17 2.40
C ARG A 20 -3.69 -52.79 3.03
N ALA A 21 -2.45 -52.35 3.25
CA ALA A 21 -2.17 -51.01 3.73
C ALA A 21 -2.66 -49.94 2.74
N TRP A 22 -2.40 -50.14 1.45
CA TRP A 22 -2.88 -49.26 0.39
C TRP A 22 -4.41 -49.21 0.33
N LEU A 23 -5.07 -50.38 0.35
CA LEU A 23 -6.52 -50.49 0.24
C LEU A 23 -7.25 -49.89 1.45
N ASN A 24 -6.71 -50.07 2.66
CA ASN A 24 -7.22 -49.42 3.87
C ASN A 24 -7.06 -47.89 3.81
N GLY A 25 -5.96 -47.38 3.28
CA GLY A 25 -5.76 -45.94 3.07
C GLY A 25 -6.72 -45.36 2.03
N PHE A 26 -6.96 -46.09 0.94
CA PHE A 26 -7.92 -45.70 -0.10
C PHE A 26 -9.36 -45.65 0.43
N LEU A 27 -9.79 -46.68 1.17
CA LEU A 27 -11.10 -46.70 1.84
C LEU A 27 -11.20 -45.56 2.87
N ALA A 28 -10.15 -45.32 3.66
CA ALA A 28 -10.12 -44.18 4.57
C ALA A 28 -10.32 -42.84 3.84
N GLY A 29 -9.72 -42.67 2.66
CA GLY A 29 -9.94 -41.49 1.82
C GLY A 29 -11.37 -41.37 1.28
N LEU A 30 -11.95 -42.47 0.77
CA LEU A 30 -13.31 -42.50 0.22
C LEU A 30 -14.41 -42.25 1.27
N TYR A 31 -14.21 -42.76 2.49
CA TYR A 31 -15.18 -42.68 3.58
C TYR A 31 -14.87 -41.56 4.58
N SER A 32 -13.78 -40.82 4.39
CA SER A 32 -13.52 -39.59 5.15
C SER A 32 -14.45 -38.49 4.66
N SER A 33 -15.49 -38.19 5.44
CA SER A 33 -16.25 -36.94 5.28
C SER A 33 -15.55 -35.77 6.00
N ALA A 34 -14.21 -35.76 6.04
CA ALA A 34 -13.52 -34.59 6.52
C ALA A 34 -13.80 -33.44 5.54
N PRO A 35 -14.22 -32.25 6.02
CA PRO A 35 -14.21 -31.08 5.16
C PRO A 35 -12.80 -31.00 4.55
N ALA A 36 -12.73 -30.87 3.22
CA ALA A 36 -11.47 -30.64 2.54
C ALA A 36 -10.74 -29.52 3.29
N PRO A 37 -9.44 -29.64 3.60
CA PRO A 37 -8.71 -28.50 4.13
C PRO A 37 -8.96 -27.38 3.14
N GLU A 38 -9.59 -26.30 3.61
CA GLU A 38 -9.74 -25.08 2.83
C GLU A 38 -8.36 -24.83 2.24
N ALA A 39 -8.26 -24.88 0.92
CA ALA A 39 -7.02 -24.57 0.24
C ALA A 39 -6.58 -23.23 0.84
N PHE A 40 -5.42 -23.20 1.49
CA PHE A 40 -4.82 -21.97 1.98
C PHE A 40 -4.65 -21.09 0.75
N ALA A 41 -5.67 -20.26 0.48
CA ALA A 41 -5.58 -19.21 -0.50
C ALA A 41 -4.40 -18.37 -0.03
N ALA A 42 -3.38 -18.27 -0.88
CA ALA A 42 -2.26 -17.37 -0.61
C ALA A 42 -2.84 -16.03 -0.14
N PRO A 43 -2.36 -15.44 0.97
CA PRO A 43 -2.91 -14.19 1.45
C PRO A 43 -2.91 -13.20 0.29
N ALA A 44 -4.08 -12.64 -0.03
CA ALA A 44 -4.17 -11.59 -1.03
C ALA A 44 -3.14 -10.51 -0.67
N PRO A 45 -2.43 -9.93 -1.67
CA PRO A 45 -1.45 -8.90 -1.38
C PRO A 45 -2.14 -7.80 -0.57
N ALA A 46 -1.54 -7.46 0.58
CA ALA A 46 -2.13 -6.51 1.52
C ALA A 46 -2.38 -5.17 0.79
N SER A 47 -3.63 -4.72 0.78
CA SER A 47 -3.98 -3.43 0.20
C SER A 47 -3.53 -2.32 1.15
N GLU A 48 -2.50 -1.57 0.75
CA GLU A 48 -2.09 -0.38 1.48
C GLU A 48 -2.98 0.83 1.15
N ASN A 49 -3.19 1.69 2.14
CA ASN A 49 -3.74 3.03 1.94
C ASN A 49 -2.58 3.99 1.65
N VAL A 50 -2.70 4.76 0.57
CA VAL A 50 -1.71 5.75 0.12
C VAL A 50 -2.38 7.12 0.03
N ALA A 51 -1.92 8.06 0.84
CA ALA A 51 -2.28 9.46 0.70
C ALA A 51 -1.49 10.07 -0.47
N VAL A 52 -2.16 10.70 -1.42
CA VAL A 52 -1.54 11.34 -2.57
C VAL A 52 -1.80 12.83 -2.48
N TYR A 53 -0.77 13.60 -2.20
CA TYR A 53 -0.86 15.04 -2.07
C TYR A 53 -0.38 15.74 -3.33
N PHE A 54 -0.94 16.91 -3.64
CA PHE A 54 -0.42 17.74 -4.72
C PHE A 54 -0.36 19.22 -4.37
N ALA A 55 0.61 19.91 -4.95
CA ALA A 55 0.67 21.37 -5.02
C ALA A 55 0.98 21.81 -6.45
N THR A 56 0.17 22.72 -6.99
CA THR A 56 0.20 23.09 -8.40
C THR A 56 -0.24 24.55 -8.58
N GLN A 57 0.25 25.24 -9.61
CA GLN A 57 -0.35 26.52 -10.07
C GLN A 57 -1.17 26.32 -11.35
N SER A 58 -0.66 25.55 -12.32
CA SER A 58 -1.29 25.36 -13.64
C SER A 58 -1.96 24.00 -13.85
N GLY A 59 -2.07 23.19 -12.79
CA GLY A 59 -2.78 21.90 -12.82
C GLY A 59 -1.95 20.67 -13.25
N THR A 60 -0.67 20.84 -13.63
CA THR A 60 0.15 19.70 -14.09
C THR A 60 0.39 18.67 -12.99
N ALA A 61 0.79 19.10 -11.79
CA ALA A 61 1.05 18.18 -10.67
C ALA A 61 -0.23 17.46 -10.22
N GLU A 62 -1.35 18.17 -10.16
CA GLU A 62 -2.68 17.59 -9.85
C GLU A 62 -3.07 16.49 -10.85
N ARG A 63 -2.88 16.72 -12.15
CA ARG A 63 -3.20 15.73 -13.18
C ARG A 63 -2.34 14.47 -13.04
N LEU A 64 -1.05 14.62 -12.74
CA LEU A 64 -0.17 13.47 -12.50
C LEU A 64 -0.53 12.73 -11.21
N ALA A 65 -0.82 13.44 -10.13
CA ALA A 65 -1.29 12.86 -8.87
C ALA A 65 -2.55 12.02 -9.05
N LYS A 66 -3.55 12.54 -9.78
CA LYS A 66 -4.78 11.81 -10.11
C LYS A 66 -4.51 10.57 -10.98
N LYS A 67 -3.60 10.68 -11.96
CA LYS A 67 -3.21 9.55 -12.80
C LYS A 67 -2.54 8.46 -11.96
N PHE A 68 -1.59 8.83 -11.11
CA PHE A 68 -0.89 7.92 -10.22
C PHE A 68 -1.85 7.20 -9.26
N ALA A 69 -2.78 7.93 -8.63
CA ALA A 69 -3.80 7.34 -7.76
C ALA A 69 -4.71 6.36 -8.50
N LYS A 70 -5.02 6.62 -9.77
CA LYS A 70 -5.77 5.68 -10.62
C LYS A 70 -4.95 4.40 -10.87
N GLU A 71 -3.67 4.51 -11.17
CA GLU A 71 -2.77 3.37 -11.36
C GLU A 71 -2.61 2.54 -10.07
N LEU A 72 -2.45 3.18 -8.90
CA LEU A 72 -2.43 2.49 -7.60
C LEU A 72 -3.69 1.65 -7.36
N LYS A 73 -4.87 2.19 -7.71
CA LYS A 73 -6.13 1.45 -7.60
C LYS A 73 -6.18 0.23 -8.53
N THR A 74 -5.57 0.29 -9.71
CA THR A 74 -5.53 -0.86 -10.63
C THR A 74 -4.66 -2.00 -10.12
N VAL A 75 -3.66 -1.71 -9.28
CA VAL A 75 -2.78 -2.73 -8.67
C VAL A 75 -3.26 -3.19 -7.28
N GLY A 76 -4.43 -2.74 -6.83
CA GLY A 76 -5.08 -3.21 -5.60
C GLY A 76 -4.80 -2.36 -4.35
N HIS A 77 -4.20 -1.17 -4.50
CA HIS A 77 -3.99 -0.23 -3.38
C HIS A 77 -5.10 0.82 -3.33
N ASN A 78 -5.39 1.31 -2.13
CA ASN A 78 -6.32 2.43 -1.96
C ASN A 78 -5.55 3.75 -2.02
N ALA A 79 -6.05 4.72 -2.80
CA ALA A 79 -5.40 6.00 -2.99
C ALA A 79 -6.39 7.16 -2.86
N THR A 80 -6.05 8.12 -2.01
CA THR A 80 -6.83 9.34 -1.75
C THR A 80 -6.03 10.54 -2.21
N VAL A 81 -6.59 11.34 -3.13
CA VAL A 81 -5.90 12.51 -3.69
C VAL A 81 -6.40 13.78 -3.02
N THR A 82 -5.50 14.58 -2.45
CA THR A 82 -5.84 15.81 -1.71
C THR A 82 -4.89 16.96 -2.09
N SER A 83 -5.42 18.18 -2.19
CA SER A 83 -4.59 19.39 -2.36
C SER A 83 -3.84 19.70 -1.07
N LEU A 84 -2.57 20.10 -1.14
CA LEU A 84 -1.83 20.57 0.03
C LEU A 84 -2.43 21.85 0.64
N THR A 85 -3.28 22.58 -0.09
CA THR A 85 -4.03 23.73 0.43
C THR A 85 -4.99 23.33 1.56
N ASP A 86 -5.52 22.11 1.52
CA ASP A 86 -6.53 21.63 2.46
C ASP A 86 -5.94 20.72 3.56
N VAL A 87 -4.61 20.69 3.66
CA VAL A 87 -3.87 19.77 4.54
C VAL A 87 -3.07 20.57 5.55
N THR A 88 -3.07 20.10 6.80
CA THR A 88 -2.18 20.60 7.84
C THR A 88 -1.05 19.60 8.07
N PRO A 89 0.14 20.03 8.51
CA PRO A 89 1.24 19.12 8.85
C PRO A 89 0.83 18.01 9.84
N SER A 90 -0.07 18.31 10.78
CA SER A 90 -0.60 17.31 11.73
C SER A 90 -1.37 16.17 11.07
N HIS A 91 -2.05 16.40 9.94
CA HIS A 91 -2.72 15.33 9.20
C HIS A 91 -1.73 14.30 8.63
N LEU A 92 -0.47 14.68 8.42
CA LEU A 92 0.56 13.77 7.93
C LEU A 92 0.91 12.69 8.97
N ALA A 93 0.82 13.01 10.26
CA ALA A 93 1.09 12.06 11.35
C ALA A 93 0.06 10.92 11.40
N GLU A 94 -1.12 11.12 10.81
CA GLU A 94 -2.17 10.10 10.70
C GLU A 94 -1.95 9.15 9.50
N GLN A 95 -1.01 9.46 8.61
CA GLN A 95 -0.74 8.67 7.42
C GLN A 95 0.43 7.71 7.62
N THR A 96 0.33 6.53 7.02
CA THR A 96 1.44 5.56 6.96
C THR A 96 2.21 5.67 5.65
N ASN A 97 1.52 5.95 4.54
CA ASN A 97 2.12 6.11 3.22
C ASN A 97 1.62 7.41 2.58
N ALA A 98 2.55 8.25 2.13
CA ALA A 98 2.24 9.48 1.41
C ALA A 98 3.09 9.65 0.14
N VAL A 99 2.50 10.17 -0.93
CA VAL A 99 3.23 10.57 -2.15
C VAL A 99 2.87 12.00 -2.50
N PHE A 100 3.87 12.86 -2.63
CA PHE A 100 3.70 14.29 -2.88
C PHE A 100 4.03 14.62 -4.33
N PHE A 101 3.11 15.24 -5.06
CA PHE A 101 3.34 15.78 -6.40
C PHE A 101 3.37 17.30 -6.33
N VAL A 102 4.57 17.89 -6.38
CA VAL A 102 4.72 19.32 -6.11
C VAL A 102 5.44 20.04 -7.24
N SER A 103 4.86 21.13 -7.72
CA SER A 103 5.50 22.03 -8.68
C SER A 103 6.32 23.10 -7.96
N THR A 104 7.40 23.56 -8.59
CA THR A 104 8.17 24.74 -8.16
C THR A 104 7.80 25.94 -9.03
N TYR A 105 7.68 27.14 -8.44
CA TYR A 105 7.35 28.38 -9.15
C TYR A 105 8.30 29.53 -8.79
N GLY A 106 8.42 30.49 -9.71
CA GLY A 106 9.26 31.68 -9.52
C GLY A 106 10.71 31.32 -9.23
N ASP A 107 11.25 31.88 -8.15
CA ASP A 107 12.64 31.71 -7.74
C ASP A 107 12.86 30.50 -6.82
N GLY A 108 12.14 29.40 -7.08
CA GLY A 108 12.26 28.15 -6.32
C GLY A 108 11.20 27.95 -5.25
N GLU A 109 10.13 28.75 -5.27
CA GLU A 109 9.09 28.75 -4.24
C GLU A 109 8.03 27.65 -4.46
N ALA A 110 7.26 27.41 -3.38
CA ALA A 110 6.02 26.67 -3.46
C ALA A 110 4.96 27.41 -4.32
N PRO A 111 4.02 26.69 -4.96
CA PRO A 111 2.85 27.31 -5.59
C PRO A 111 2.06 28.11 -4.56
N ASP A 112 1.37 29.18 -4.97
CA ASP A 112 0.78 30.16 -4.04
C ASP A 112 -0.17 29.52 -3.03
N HIS A 113 -0.99 28.57 -3.48
CA HIS A 113 -1.96 27.87 -2.65
C HIS A 113 -1.34 26.83 -1.69
N ALA A 114 -0.05 26.55 -1.81
CA ALA A 114 0.70 25.64 -0.94
C ALA A 114 1.68 26.37 0.00
N LYS A 115 1.84 27.69 -0.13
CA LYS A 115 2.73 28.49 0.73
C LYS A 115 2.37 28.37 2.21
N ALA A 116 1.08 28.44 2.55
CA ALA A 116 0.61 28.29 3.92
C ALA A 116 0.97 26.92 4.52
N PHE A 117 0.83 25.83 3.75
CA PHE A 117 1.23 24.49 4.19
C PHE A 117 2.75 24.40 4.36
N ARG A 118 3.53 24.92 3.40
CA ARG A 118 4.99 24.98 3.49
C ARG A 118 5.41 25.68 4.78
N ASP A 119 4.93 26.89 5.01
CA ASP A 119 5.33 27.69 6.18
C ASP A 119 4.97 27.00 7.50
N ALA A 120 3.78 26.38 7.56
CA ALA A 120 3.37 25.58 8.71
C ALA A 120 4.29 24.37 8.95
N LEU A 121 4.70 23.66 7.88
CA LEU A 121 5.60 22.51 7.97
C LEU A 121 7.02 22.93 8.41
N MET A 122 7.51 24.05 7.87
CA MET A 122 8.81 24.61 8.24
C MET A 122 8.86 25.09 9.70
N GLY A 123 7.72 25.54 10.25
CA GLY A 123 7.62 25.91 11.67
C GLY A 123 7.32 24.76 12.63
N ALA A 124 7.10 23.53 12.14
CA ALA A 124 6.60 22.40 12.94
C ALA A 124 7.70 21.60 13.66
N ASP A 125 8.61 22.25 14.39
CA ASP A 125 9.78 21.59 15.01
C ASP A 125 9.44 20.50 16.03
N SER A 126 8.25 20.54 16.62
CA SER A 126 7.75 19.54 17.57
C SER A 126 6.99 18.38 16.92
N LEU A 127 6.65 18.48 15.63
CA LEU A 127 5.95 17.43 14.91
C LEU A 127 6.89 16.23 14.71
N ARG A 128 6.34 15.03 14.83
CA ARG A 128 7.09 13.78 14.61
C ARG A 128 6.34 12.91 13.62
N LEU A 129 7.01 12.50 12.55
CA LEU A 129 6.45 11.70 11.45
C LEU A 129 7.11 10.31 11.37
N ALA A 130 7.50 9.74 12.52
CA ALA A 130 8.25 8.47 12.60
C ALA A 130 7.60 7.27 11.89
N SER A 131 6.28 7.28 11.67
CA SER A 131 5.54 6.20 11.00
C SER A 131 5.26 6.48 9.52
N LEU A 132 5.60 7.68 9.03
CA LEU A 132 5.29 8.11 7.67
C LEU A 132 6.36 7.61 6.71
N ARG A 133 5.97 6.73 5.80
CA ARG A 133 6.75 6.42 4.59
C ARG A 133 6.30 7.37 3.50
N TYR A 134 7.24 8.10 2.89
CA TYR A 134 6.88 9.07 1.87
C TYR A 134 7.77 9.04 0.63
N SER A 135 7.28 9.69 -0.42
CA SER A 135 8.06 9.99 -1.62
C SER A 135 7.64 11.35 -2.18
N VAL A 136 8.61 12.12 -2.66
CA VAL A 136 8.36 13.42 -3.28
C VAL A 136 8.67 13.36 -4.78
N PHE A 137 7.66 13.67 -5.59
CA PHE A 137 7.77 13.87 -7.02
C PHE A 137 7.73 15.38 -7.32
N GLY A 138 8.92 15.97 -7.45
CA GLY A 138 9.10 17.38 -7.78
C GLY A 138 9.00 17.66 -9.28
N LEU A 139 8.13 18.60 -9.66
CA LEU A 139 8.04 19.15 -11.02
C LEU A 139 8.75 20.50 -11.09
N GLY A 140 9.63 20.64 -12.07
CA GLY A 140 10.35 21.88 -12.35
C GLY A 140 10.85 21.92 -13.79
N ASP A 141 11.51 23.00 -14.14
CA ASP A 141 12.11 23.23 -15.46
C ASP A 141 13.60 23.54 -15.28
N LYS A 142 14.46 22.81 -15.99
CA LYS A 142 15.93 22.94 -15.91
C LYS A 142 16.46 24.27 -16.44
N THR A 143 15.62 25.04 -17.13
CA THR A 143 15.94 26.40 -17.59
C THR A 143 16.05 27.38 -16.42
N TYR A 144 15.44 27.07 -15.28
CA TYR A 144 15.52 27.87 -14.05
C TYR A 144 16.66 27.38 -13.18
N GLU A 145 17.35 28.31 -12.52
CA GLU A 145 18.44 28.02 -11.60
C GLU A 145 17.97 27.15 -10.42
N GLN A 146 16.78 27.45 -9.89
CA GLN A 146 16.18 26.74 -8.76
C GLN A 146 15.33 25.54 -9.22
N PHE A 147 15.94 24.63 -9.98
CA PHE A 147 15.27 23.44 -10.52
C PHE A 147 14.72 22.53 -9.40
N CYS A 148 13.39 22.32 -9.39
CA CYS A 148 12.66 21.51 -8.41
C CYS A 148 12.89 21.90 -6.93
N ARG A 149 13.31 23.15 -6.67
CA ARG A 149 13.74 23.59 -5.34
C ARG A 149 12.71 23.33 -4.24
N PHE A 150 11.43 23.62 -4.47
CA PHE A 150 10.39 23.36 -3.47
C PHE A 150 10.21 21.86 -3.17
N GLY A 151 10.36 21.00 -4.18
CA GLY A 151 10.32 19.55 -3.97
C GLY A 151 11.47 19.05 -3.11
N VAL A 152 12.67 19.58 -3.33
CA VAL A 152 13.86 19.27 -2.51
C VAL A 152 13.68 19.77 -1.08
N GLU A 153 13.23 21.02 -0.91
CA GLU A 153 12.98 21.62 0.41
C GLU A 153 11.94 20.82 1.22
N LEU A 154 10.88 20.37 0.55
CA LEU A 154 9.86 19.53 1.18
C LEU A 154 10.41 18.16 1.60
N ASP A 155 11.20 17.52 0.73
CA ASP A 155 11.81 16.22 1.00
C ASP A 155 12.76 16.28 2.20
N ASP A 156 13.65 17.29 2.22
CA ASP A 156 14.58 17.55 3.32
C ASP A 156 13.83 17.77 4.63
N ARG A 157 12.79 18.62 4.62
CA ARG A 157 12.03 18.92 5.83
C ARG A 157 11.24 17.72 6.34
N LEU A 158 10.65 16.91 5.46
CA LEU A 158 9.94 15.70 5.87
C LEU A 158 10.89 14.64 6.46
N ALA A 159 12.16 14.62 6.05
CA ALA A 159 13.16 13.71 6.59
C ALA A 159 13.61 14.10 8.01
N GLU A 160 13.52 15.38 8.36
CA GLU A 160 13.86 15.90 9.70
C GLU A 160 12.78 15.62 10.76
N LEU A 161 11.53 15.41 10.34
CA LEU A 161 10.34 15.29 11.20
C LEU A 161 10.00 13.83 11.52
#